data_AF-S8C459-F1
#
_entry.id   AF-S8C459-F1
#
_cell.length_a   1.000
_cell.length_b   1.000
_cell.length_c   1.000
_cell.angle_alpha   90.00
_cell.angle_beta   90.00
_cell.angle_gamma   90.00
#
_symmetry.space_group_name_H-M   'P 1'
#
loop_
_entity.id
_entity.type
_entity.pdbx_description
1 polymer ?
#
loop_
_entity_poly.entity_id
_entity_poly.type
_entity_poly.pdbx_seq_one_letter_code
_entity_poly.pdbx_strand_id
1 'polypeptide(L)'
;QGKVFSDAESIQKRAEAFMLLKCLDFPVETLKVKLFEKLAQFLASLLVESKELKVSSLGESSDLENAYDSASQASHEASIQEFVEIIRAYKVIFPNSETELSKLAQDYVSKNFEVVNEQIKKHIHSEDLVPTLRIIWADVILIDDVLPEAYLQNFTLESAHITVKDYIMSALRLLSLDISGTLTKIHVAQKGEMEGINALQVALEASKKALMQGSLDVL
;
A
#
# COMPACT_ATOMS: atom_id res chain seq x y z
N GLN A 1 -23.81 -21.83 28.52
CA GLN A 1 -25.11 -21.38 27.98
C GLN A 1 -25.08 -19.86 27.92
N GLY A 2 -25.29 -19.25 26.75
CA GLY A 2 -25.34 -17.79 26.59
C GLY A 2 -24.60 -17.26 25.36
N LYS A 3 -25.08 -17.57 24.15
CA LYS A 3 -24.64 -16.88 22.92
C LYS A 3 -25.66 -16.88 21.76
N VAL A 4 -26.92 -17.23 22.00
CA VAL A 4 -27.94 -17.37 20.93
C VAL A 4 -28.90 -16.17 20.85
N PHE A 5 -28.88 -15.27 21.85
CA PHE A 5 -29.83 -14.14 21.93
C PHE A 5 -29.31 -12.82 21.32
N SER A 6 -28.02 -12.72 20.97
CA SER A 6 -27.44 -11.47 20.44
C SER A 6 -27.80 -11.22 18.97
N ASP A 7 -27.96 -12.29 18.18
CA ASP A 7 -28.25 -12.16 16.75
C ASP A 7 -29.73 -11.85 16.48
N ALA A 8 -30.65 -12.36 17.31
CA ALA A 8 -32.08 -12.16 17.12
C ALA A 8 -32.49 -10.69 17.31
N GLU A 9 -31.94 -9.99 18.31
CA GLU A 9 -32.23 -8.57 18.54
C GLU A 9 -31.64 -7.68 17.43
N SER A 10 -30.47 -8.04 16.91
CA SER A 10 -29.84 -7.38 15.76
C SER A 10 -30.61 -7.59 14.46
N ILE A 11 -31.14 -8.79 14.23
CA ILE A 11 -31.97 -9.11 13.06
C ILE A 11 -33.31 -8.37 13.15
N GLN A 12 -33.91 -8.27 14.34
CA GLN A 12 -35.16 -7.55 14.54
C GLN A 12 -35.00 -6.04 14.32
N LYS A 13 -33.96 -5.41 14.90
CA LYS A 13 -33.69 -3.97 14.67
C LYS A 13 -33.40 -3.67 13.20
N ARG A 14 -32.73 -4.59 12.49
CA ARG A 14 -32.53 -4.50 11.03
C ARG A 14 -33.84 -4.59 10.25
N ALA A 15 -34.68 -5.56 10.58
CA ALA A 15 -35.98 -5.75 9.93
C ALA A 15 -36.90 -4.55 10.18
N GLU A 16 -36.89 -3.98 11.38
CA GLU A 16 -37.63 -2.77 11.74
C GLU A 16 -37.12 -1.53 11.00
N ALA A 17 -35.80 -1.33 10.91
CA ALA A 17 -35.22 -0.22 10.13
C ALA A 17 -35.51 -0.34 8.63
N PHE A 18 -35.42 -1.56 8.07
CA PHE A 18 -35.75 -1.82 6.67
C PHE A 18 -37.25 -1.61 6.39
N MET A 19 -38.13 -2.07 7.29
CA MET A 19 -39.57 -1.81 7.24
C MET A 19 -39.88 -0.32 7.30
N LEU A 20 -39.22 0.44 8.18
CA LEU A 20 -39.39 1.89 8.29
C LEU A 20 -38.96 2.60 7.00
N LEU A 21 -37.81 2.26 6.44
CA LEU A 21 -37.34 2.83 5.16
C LEU A 21 -38.30 2.52 4.01
N LYS A 22 -38.86 1.30 3.98
CA LYS A 22 -39.88 0.90 3.02
C LYS A 22 -41.21 1.63 3.23
N CYS A 23 -41.63 1.84 4.48
CA CYS A 23 -42.83 2.60 4.83
C CYS A 23 -42.70 4.10 4.54
N LEU A 24 -41.49 4.64 4.48
CA LEU A 24 -41.19 6.03 4.12
C LEU A 24 -41.08 6.25 2.60
N ASP A 25 -41.32 5.21 1.79
CA ASP A 25 -41.16 5.25 0.32
C ASP A 25 -39.76 5.73 -0.11
N PHE A 26 -38.76 5.46 0.74
CA PHE A 26 -37.40 5.93 0.52
C PHE A 26 -36.70 5.01 -0.49
N PRO A 27 -36.08 5.55 -1.57
CA PRO A 27 -35.40 4.72 -2.56
C PRO A 27 -34.11 4.16 -1.97
N VAL A 28 -34.20 2.95 -1.39
CA VAL A 28 -33.09 2.24 -0.74
C VAL A 28 -31.88 2.07 -1.66
N GLU A 29 -32.10 1.88 -2.96
CA GLU A 29 -31.00 1.81 -3.94
C GLU A 29 -30.22 3.12 -4.06
N THR A 30 -30.92 4.26 -4.02
CA THR A 30 -30.26 5.58 -4.00
C THR A 30 -29.45 5.77 -2.72
N LEU A 31 -29.91 5.21 -1.59
CA LEU A 31 -29.16 5.23 -0.33
C LEU A 31 -27.89 4.40 -0.42
N LYS A 32 -28.00 3.17 -0.97
CA LYS A 32 -26.89 2.24 -1.19
C LYS A 32 -25.78 2.93 -1.96
N VAL A 33 -26.11 3.50 -3.12
CA VAL A 33 -25.15 4.19 -4.00
C VAL A 33 -24.47 5.36 -3.26
N LYS A 34 -25.24 6.23 -2.59
CA LYS A 34 -24.67 7.39 -1.87
C LYS A 34 -23.76 7.00 -0.71
N LEU A 35 -24.11 5.95 0.03
CA LEU A 35 -23.28 5.46 1.13
C LEU A 35 -21.99 4.84 0.59
N PHE A 36 -22.07 4.09 -0.52
CA PHE A 36 -20.90 3.54 -1.18
C PHE A 36 -19.96 4.64 -1.71
N GLU A 37 -20.50 5.69 -2.33
CA GLU A 37 -19.71 6.85 -2.77
C GLU A 37 -18.98 7.52 -1.62
N LYS A 38 -19.65 7.73 -0.49
CA LYS A 38 -19.02 8.28 0.73
C LYS A 38 -17.93 7.37 1.28
N LEU A 39 -18.15 6.05 1.26
CA LEU A 39 -17.14 5.08 1.68
C LEU A 39 -15.89 5.15 0.79
N ALA A 40 -16.09 5.26 -0.53
CA ALA A 40 -14.99 5.42 -1.47
C ALA A 40 -14.23 6.73 -1.26
N GLN A 41 -14.93 7.83 -0.95
CA GLN A 41 -14.30 9.10 -0.60
C GLN A 41 -13.48 9.01 0.69
N PHE A 42 -13.98 8.30 1.70
CA PHE A 42 -13.27 8.08 2.96
C PHE A 42 -11.96 7.32 2.76
N LEU A 43 -11.98 6.26 1.94
CA LEU A 43 -10.74 5.55 1.57
C LEU A 43 -9.75 6.43 0.81
N ALA A 44 -10.24 7.30 -0.07
CA ALA A 44 -9.38 8.23 -0.78
C ALA A 44 -8.71 9.23 0.18
N SER A 45 -9.41 9.71 1.21
CA SER A 45 -8.77 10.54 2.26
C SER A 45 -7.75 9.76 3.09
N LEU A 46 -8.01 8.48 3.37
CA LEU A 46 -7.09 7.63 4.13
C LEU A 46 -5.78 7.38 3.37
N LEU A 47 -5.84 7.24 2.04
CA LEU A 47 -4.65 7.20 1.18
C LEU A 47 -3.81 8.49 1.23
N VAL A 48 -4.48 9.65 1.36
CA VAL A 48 -3.79 10.94 1.50
C VAL A 48 -3.13 11.06 2.87
N GLU A 49 -3.82 10.71 3.95
CA GLU A 49 -3.27 10.67 5.30
C GLU A 49 -2.05 9.73 5.37
N SER A 50 -2.15 8.53 4.78
CA SER A 50 -1.04 7.59 4.66
C SER A 50 0.17 8.16 3.92
N LYS A 51 -0.05 9.02 2.92
CA LYS A 51 1.04 9.70 2.19
C LYS A 51 1.70 10.79 3.04
N GLU A 52 0.94 11.53 3.84
CA GLU A 52 1.46 12.58 4.72
C GLU A 52 2.35 11.99 5.82
N LEU A 53 1.95 10.85 6.40
CA LEU A 53 2.79 10.05 7.32
C LEU A 53 4.14 9.66 6.70
N LYS A 54 4.14 9.32 5.41
CA LYS A 54 5.35 8.88 4.70
C LYS A 54 6.28 10.05 4.39
N VAL A 55 5.73 11.25 4.13
CA VAL A 55 6.52 12.44 3.80
C VAL A 55 7.16 13.06 5.04
N SER A 56 6.51 13.01 6.21
CA SER A 56 7.08 13.52 7.46
C SER A 56 8.30 12.72 7.92
N SER A 57 8.34 11.39 7.68
CA SER A 57 9.51 10.55 7.99
C SER A 57 10.76 10.88 7.15
N LEU A 58 10.60 11.60 6.03
CA LEU A 58 11.68 11.92 5.10
C LEU A 58 12.41 13.24 5.45
N GLY A 59 11.96 13.97 6.45
CA GLY A 59 12.49 15.30 6.76
C GLY A 59 12.34 15.70 8.22
N GLU A 60 13.31 15.34 9.05
CA GLU A 60 14.06 16.23 9.95
C GLU A 60 14.73 15.41 11.07
N SER A 61 16.05 15.37 11.07
CA SER A 61 16.84 14.85 12.19
C SER A 61 16.56 15.67 13.47
N SER A 62 16.14 15.02 14.57
CA SER A 62 16.43 15.38 15.97
C SER A 62 15.32 14.89 16.90
N ASP A 63 15.55 13.81 17.67
CA ASP A 63 15.07 13.41 19.02
C ASP A 63 13.62 13.69 19.52
N LEU A 64 12.77 14.41 18.78
CA LEU A 64 11.35 14.70 18.99
C LEU A 64 10.44 13.81 18.12
N GLU A 65 11.04 13.11 17.16
CA GLU A 65 10.42 12.32 16.08
C GLU A 65 9.56 11.15 16.62
N ASN A 66 10.02 10.48 17.69
CA ASN A 66 9.34 9.31 18.25
C ASN A 66 7.94 9.62 18.85
N ALA A 67 7.71 10.84 19.33
CA ALA A 67 6.43 11.21 19.96
C ALA A 67 5.38 11.64 18.92
N TYR A 68 5.81 12.26 17.82
CA TYR A 68 4.94 12.71 16.74
C TYR A 68 4.57 11.57 15.78
N ASP A 69 5.52 10.67 15.45
CA ASP A 69 5.24 9.49 14.61
C ASP A 69 4.24 8.55 15.27
N SER A 70 4.36 8.33 16.59
CA SER A 70 3.43 7.47 17.33
C SER A 70 2.00 8.01 17.34
N ALA A 71 1.83 9.34 17.45
CA ALA A 71 0.51 9.97 17.48
C ALA A 71 -0.16 9.94 16.09
N SER A 72 0.62 10.17 15.03
CA SER A 72 0.11 10.18 13.66
C SER A 72 -0.21 8.75 13.17
N GLN A 73 0.62 7.77 13.55
CA GLN A 73 0.33 6.35 13.29
C GLN A 73 -0.92 5.87 14.04
N ALA A 74 -1.11 6.29 15.30
CA ALA A 74 -2.31 5.98 16.07
C ALA A 74 -3.58 6.63 15.46
N SER A 75 -3.47 7.84 14.89
CA SER A 75 -4.56 8.49 14.14
C SER A 75 -4.97 7.64 12.94
N HIS A 76 -4.01 7.21 12.13
CA HIS A 76 -4.27 6.38 10.96
C HIS A 76 -4.86 5.01 11.32
N GLU A 77 -4.37 4.37 12.38
CA GLU A 77 -4.95 3.14 12.91
C GLU A 77 -6.40 3.34 13.37
N ALA A 78 -6.71 4.48 14.00
CA ALA A 78 -8.10 4.81 14.34
C ALA A 78 -8.97 5.01 13.09
N SER A 79 -8.47 5.70 12.06
CA SER A 79 -9.16 5.90 10.77
C SER A 79 -9.45 4.56 10.07
N ILE A 80 -8.49 3.63 10.05
CA ILE A 80 -8.70 2.32 9.42
C ILE A 80 -9.66 1.45 10.24
N GLN A 81 -9.65 1.56 11.57
CA GLN A 81 -10.63 0.89 12.41
C GLN A 81 -12.04 1.43 12.17
N GLU A 82 -12.20 2.75 12.01
CA GLU A 82 -13.48 3.36 11.63
C GLU A 82 -13.95 2.83 10.26
N PHE A 83 -13.04 2.74 9.28
CA PHE A 83 -13.34 2.14 7.98
C PHE A 83 -13.90 0.71 8.11
N VAL A 84 -13.25 -0.13 8.92
CA VAL A 84 -13.64 -1.51 9.18
C VAL A 84 -15.04 -1.61 9.79
N GLU A 85 -15.35 -0.73 10.75
CA GLU A 85 -16.69 -0.67 11.34
C GLU A 85 -17.74 -0.21 10.33
N ILE A 86 -17.41 0.73 9.44
CA ILE A 86 -18.31 1.16 8.36
C ILE A 86 -18.58 0.01 7.38
N ILE A 87 -17.54 -0.75 6.96
CA ILE A 87 -17.74 -1.94 6.12
C ILE A 87 -18.69 -2.93 6.80
N ARG A 88 -18.47 -3.20 8.10
CA ARG A 88 -19.30 -4.13 8.86
C ARG A 88 -20.76 -3.67 8.88
N ALA A 89 -21.01 -2.40 9.18
CA ALA A 89 -22.35 -1.82 9.15
C ALA A 89 -22.98 -1.87 7.74
N TYR A 90 -22.18 -1.58 6.70
CA TYR A 90 -22.65 -1.62 5.32
C TYR A 90 -23.07 -3.03 4.89
N LYS A 91 -22.28 -4.08 5.19
CA LYS A 91 -22.65 -5.48 4.93
C LYS A 91 -23.95 -5.87 5.63
N VAL A 92 -24.14 -5.37 6.86
CA VAL A 92 -25.34 -5.61 7.67
C VAL A 92 -26.60 -4.97 7.06
N ILE A 93 -26.47 -3.79 6.45
CA ILE A 93 -27.57 -3.07 5.78
C ILE A 93 -27.82 -3.58 4.36
N PHE A 94 -26.76 -3.94 3.63
CA PHE A 94 -26.79 -4.37 2.23
C PHE A 94 -26.12 -5.74 2.07
N PRO A 95 -26.83 -6.86 2.29
CA PRO A 95 -26.25 -8.20 2.30
C PRO A 95 -25.59 -8.63 0.98
N ASN A 96 -26.03 -8.07 -0.16
CA ASN A 96 -25.52 -8.43 -1.49
C ASN A 96 -24.43 -7.45 -1.99
N SER A 97 -23.64 -6.89 -1.08
CA SER A 97 -22.65 -5.85 -1.41
C SER A 97 -21.20 -6.31 -1.48
N GLU A 98 -20.96 -7.60 -1.24
CA GLU A 98 -19.62 -8.19 -1.13
C GLU A 98 -18.74 -7.87 -2.34
N THR A 99 -19.26 -8.02 -3.56
CA THR A 99 -18.52 -7.74 -4.80
C THR A 99 -18.06 -6.28 -4.90
N GLU A 100 -18.94 -5.35 -4.55
CA GLU A 100 -18.68 -3.91 -4.66
C GLU A 100 -17.67 -3.47 -3.60
N LEU A 101 -17.83 -3.95 -2.37
CA LEU A 101 -16.89 -3.72 -1.27
C LEU A 101 -15.53 -4.36 -1.55
N SER A 102 -15.50 -5.58 -2.09
CA SER A 102 -14.25 -6.29 -2.41
C SER A 102 -13.45 -5.53 -3.44
N LYS A 103 -14.12 -5.05 -4.49
CA LYS A 103 -13.49 -4.22 -5.51
C LYS A 103 -12.94 -2.91 -4.92
N LEU A 104 -13.68 -2.29 -3.99
CA LEU A 104 -13.27 -1.06 -3.33
C LEU A 104 -12.03 -1.28 -2.43
N ALA A 105 -11.99 -2.38 -1.68
CA ALA A 105 -10.84 -2.73 -0.85
C ALA A 105 -9.59 -3.07 -1.69
N GLN A 106 -9.75 -3.83 -2.78
CA GLN A 106 -8.65 -4.12 -3.71
C GLN A 106 -8.12 -2.85 -4.39
N ASP A 107 -9.00 -1.91 -4.75
CA ASP A 107 -8.61 -0.61 -5.31
C ASP A 107 -7.79 0.22 -4.30
N TYR A 108 -8.18 0.21 -3.02
CA TYR A 108 -7.39 0.83 -1.96
C TYR A 108 -5.98 0.23 -1.85
N VAL A 109 -5.85 -1.10 -1.84
CA VAL A 109 -4.54 -1.77 -1.81
C VAL A 109 -3.73 -1.43 -3.05
N SER A 110 -4.34 -1.49 -4.24
CA SER A 110 -3.69 -1.17 -5.52
C SER A 110 -3.10 0.23 -5.52
N LYS A 111 -3.89 1.23 -5.10
CA LYS A 111 -3.45 2.63 -5.02
C LYS A 111 -2.32 2.84 -4.01
N ASN A 112 -2.36 2.13 -2.88
CA ASN A 112 -1.24 2.16 -1.93
C ASN A 112 0.07 1.69 -2.58
N PHE A 113 0.05 0.57 -3.31
CA PHE A 113 1.23 0.08 -4.02
C PHE A 113 1.65 0.96 -5.20
N GLU A 114 0.71 1.59 -5.90
CA GLU A 114 1.04 2.60 -6.92
C GLU A 114 1.83 3.77 -6.31
N VAL A 115 1.42 4.27 -5.14
CA VAL A 115 2.15 5.33 -4.43
C VAL A 115 3.56 4.88 -4.07
N VAL A 116 3.73 3.64 -3.56
CA VAL A 116 5.05 3.08 -3.25
C VAL A 116 5.92 2.96 -4.50
N ASN A 117 5.36 2.45 -5.59
CA ASN A 117 6.09 2.32 -6.86
C ASN A 117 6.53 3.69 -7.41
N GLU A 118 5.71 4.73 -7.26
CA GLU A 118 6.11 6.10 -7.58
C GLU A 118 7.24 6.62 -6.68
N GLN A 119 7.30 6.22 -5.41
CA GLN A 119 8.43 6.55 -4.53
C GLN A 119 9.70 5.78 -4.92
N ILE A 120 9.60 4.52 -5.34
CA ILE A 120 10.72 3.72 -5.85
C ILE A 120 11.36 4.40 -7.07
N LYS A 121 10.54 4.93 -7.99
CA LYS A 121 11.02 5.70 -9.14
C LYS A 121 11.78 6.96 -8.73
N LYS A 122 11.46 7.53 -7.56
CA LYS A 122 12.11 8.71 -6.98
C LYS A 122 13.28 8.38 -6.05
N HIS A 123 13.72 7.12 -6.02
CA HIS A 123 14.87 6.65 -5.23
C HIS A 123 14.63 6.67 -3.72
N ILE A 124 13.52 6.08 -3.27
CA ILE A 124 13.28 5.80 -1.85
C ILE A 124 14.42 4.98 -1.20
N HIS A 125 14.74 5.27 0.06
CA HIS A 125 15.67 4.44 0.83
C HIS A 125 14.98 3.17 1.35
N SER A 126 15.77 2.12 1.62
CA SER A 126 15.24 0.86 2.18
C SER A 126 14.61 1.06 3.55
N GLU A 127 15.12 2.03 4.31
CA GLU A 127 14.67 2.40 5.65
C GLU A 127 13.22 2.92 5.64
N ASP A 128 12.77 3.49 4.52
CA ASP A 128 11.41 4.02 4.35
C ASP A 128 10.47 2.99 3.70
N LEU A 129 11.01 2.14 2.82
CA LEU A 129 10.22 1.14 2.09
C LEU A 129 9.62 0.08 3.04
N VAL A 130 10.44 -0.48 3.94
CA VAL A 130 9.99 -1.57 4.82
C VAL A 130 8.87 -1.13 5.79
N PRO A 131 8.98 0.01 6.49
CA PRO A 131 7.88 0.53 7.29
C PRO A 131 6.62 0.80 6.47
N THR A 132 6.78 1.35 5.25
CA THR A 132 5.65 1.62 4.37
C THR A 132 4.89 0.34 4.00
N LEU A 133 5.61 -0.73 3.63
CA LEU A 133 5.00 -2.03 3.35
C LEU A 133 4.32 -2.62 4.59
N ARG A 134 4.89 -2.39 5.78
CA ARG A 134 4.31 -2.86 7.05
C ARG A 134 2.98 -2.16 7.38
N ILE A 135 2.86 -0.87 7.13
CA ILE A 135 1.61 -0.12 7.31
C ILE A 135 0.52 -0.72 6.40
N ILE A 136 0.82 -0.86 5.10
CA ILE A 136 -0.13 -1.45 4.13
C ILE A 136 -0.57 -2.84 4.58
N TRP A 137 0.37 -3.68 5.05
CA TRP A 137 0.04 -5.01 5.55
C TRP A 137 -0.87 -4.97 6.78
N ALA A 138 -0.63 -4.07 7.73
CA ALA A 138 -1.46 -3.92 8.92
C ALA A 138 -2.90 -3.53 8.57
N ASP A 139 -3.07 -2.56 7.65
CA ASP A 139 -4.39 -2.14 7.16
C ASP A 139 -5.12 -3.31 6.49
N VAL A 140 -4.42 -4.08 5.67
CA VAL A 140 -4.97 -5.24 4.96
C VAL A 140 -5.49 -6.29 5.93
N ILE A 141 -4.76 -6.60 7.01
CA ILE A 141 -5.22 -7.56 8.02
C ILE A 141 -6.55 -7.12 8.64
N LEU A 142 -6.68 -5.83 9.00
CA LEU A 142 -7.89 -5.30 9.62
C LEU A 142 -9.09 -5.31 8.65
N ILE A 143 -8.86 -5.02 7.37
CA ILE A 143 -9.93 -5.04 6.36
C ILE A 143 -10.33 -6.49 6.02
N ASP A 144 -9.36 -7.39 5.87
CA ASP A 144 -9.59 -8.80 5.54
C ASP A 144 -10.42 -9.52 6.62
N ASP A 145 -10.28 -9.13 7.89
CA ASP A 145 -11.09 -9.64 9.01
C ASP A 145 -12.60 -9.42 8.82
N VAL A 146 -13.02 -8.35 8.14
CA VAL A 146 -14.45 -8.06 7.87
C VAL A 146 -14.88 -8.37 6.43
N LEU A 147 -13.90 -8.57 5.54
CA LEU A 147 -14.12 -8.80 4.12
C LEU A 147 -13.17 -9.90 3.56
N PRO A 148 -13.23 -11.13 4.09
CA PRO A 148 -12.36 -12.21 3.64
C PRO A 148 -12.63 -12.62 2.18
N GLU A 149 -13.83 -12.29 1.67
CA GLU A 149 -14.23 -12.58 0.30
C GLU A 149 -13.44 -11.76 -0.74
N ALA A 150 -12.74 -10.71 -0.30
CA ALA A 150 -11.91 -9.87 -1.15
C ALA A 150 -10.51 -10.46 -1.43
N TYR A 151 -10.12 -11.54 -0.73
CA TYR A 151 -8.82 -12.21 -0.87
C TYR A 151 -7.64 -11.23 -0.77
N LEU A 152 -7.72 -10.26 0.15
CA LEU A 152 -6.80 -9.13 0.18
C LEU A 152 -5.38 -9.56 0.54
N GLN A 153 -5.21 -10.59 1.38
CA GLN A 153 -3.89 -11.09 1.73
C GLN A 153 -3.12 -11.61 0.50
N ASN A 154 -3.76 -12.41 -0.35
CA ASN A 154 -3.15 -12.93 -1.57
C ASN A 154 -2.85 -11.80 -2.56
N PHE A 155 -3.80 -10.89 -2.74
CA PHE A 155 -3.65 -9.74 -3.61
C PHE A 155 -2.49 -8.82 -3.17
N THR A 156 -2.38 -8.59 -1.87
CA THR A 156 -1.33 -7.78 -1.23
C THR A 156 0.02 -8.46 -1.32
N LEU A 157 0.08 -9.78 -1.14
CA LEU A 157 1.32 -10.55 -1.25
C LEU A 157 1.90 -10.47 -2.67
N GLU A 158 1.07 -10.64 -3.69
CA GLU A 158 1.50 -10.50 -5.10
C GLU A 158 1.99 -9.08 -5.40
N SER A 159 1.24 -8.07 -4.96
CA SER A 159 1.62 -6.66 -5.14
C SER A 159 2.93 -6.32 -4.41
N ALA A 160 3.12 -6.82 -3.19
CA ALA A 160 4.33 -6.64 -2.42
C ALA A 160 5.53 -7.30 -3.09
N HIS A 161 5.36 -8.51 -3.64
CA HIS A 161 6.39 -9.20 -4.39
C HIS A 161 6.85 -8.37 -5.60
N ILE A 162 5.91 -7.87 -6.40
CA ILE A 162 6.20 -7.00 -7.55
C ILE A 162 6.92 -5.73 -7.12
N THR A 163 6.44 -5.05 -6.08
CA THR A 163 7.04 -3.80 -5.58
C THR A 163 8.46 -4.00 -5.03
N VAL A 164 8.71 -5.09 -4.29
CA VAL A 164 10.06 -5.41 -3.80
C VAL A 164 11.00 -5.73 -4.97
N LYS A 165 10.52 -6.46 -5.97
CA LYS A 165 11.26 -6.73 -7.21
C LYS A 165 11.63 -5.43 -7.91
N ASP A 166 10.68 -4.53 -8.10
CA ASP A 166 10.91 -3.22 -8.73
C ASP A 166 11.90 -2.36 -7.94
N TYR A 167 11.83 -2.39 -6.61
CA TYR A 167 12.80 -1.71 -5.75
C TYR A 167 14.22 -2.23 -5.95
N ILE A 168 14.42 -3.55 -5.90
CA ILE A 168 15.74 -4.17 -6.08
C ILE A 168 16.31 -3.83 -7.46
N MET A 169 15.48 -3.94 -8.52
CA MET A 169 15.90 -3.58 -9.87
C MET A 169 16.30 -2.10 -9.97
N SER A 170 15.53 -1.21 -9.35
CA SER A 170 15.84 0.22 -9.31
C SER A 170 17.16 0.49 -8.58
N ALA A 171 17.36 -0.10 -7.40
CA ALA A 171 18.58 0.06 -6.60
C ALA A 171 19.82 -0.45 -7.34
N LEU A 172 19.75 -1.63 -7.96
CA LEU A 172 20.85 -2.19 -8.75
C LEU A 172 21.18 -1.33 -9.97
N ARG A 173 20.15 -0.79 -10.64
CA ARG A 173 20.34 0.13 -11.76
C ARG A 173 21.07 1.40 -11.35
N LEU A 174 20.72 1.99 -10.19
CA LEU A 174 21.39 3.19 -9.67
C LEU A 174 22.84 2.91 -9.32
N LEU A 175 23.10 1.83 -8.58
CA LEU A 175 24.46 1.40 -8.26
C LEU A 175 25.29 1.22 -9.53
N SER A 176 24.71 0.60 -10.57
CA SER A 176 25.38 0.46 -11.85
C SER A 176 25.71 1.80 -12.51
N LEU A 177 24.79 2.76 -12.49
CA LEU A 177 25.01 4.10 -13.06
C LEU A 177 26.13 4.84 -12.31
N ASP A 178 26.14 4.76 -10.98
CA ASP A 178 27.14 5.41 -10.13
C ASP A 178 28.55 4.85 -10.37
N ILE A 179 28.68 3.53 -10.49
CA ILE A 179 29.97 2.90 -10.79
C ILE A 179 30.44 3.31 -12.19
N SER A 180 29.59 3.19 -13.23
CA SER A 180 29.94 3.60 -14.60
C SER A 180 30.33 5.09 -14.68
N GLY A 181 29.60 5.96 -13.98
CA GLY A 181 29.88 7.39 -13.91
C GLY A 181 31.21 7.71 -13.22
N THR A 182 31.50 7.03 -12.11
CA THR A 182 32.77 7.18 -11.38
C THR A 182 33.95 6.69 -12.22
N LEU A 183 33.81 5.55 -12.91
CA LEU A 183 34.87 5.01 -13.76
C LEU A 183 35.19 5.94 -14.94
N THR A 184 34.17 6.51 -15.56
CA THR A 184 34.34 7.46 -16.66
C THR A 184 35.12 8.70 -16.21
N LYS A 185 34.84 9.21 -15.01
CA LYS A 185 35.60 10.33 -14.41
C LYS A 185 37.07 9.96 -14.16
N ILE A 186 37.35 8.75 -13.66
CA ILE A 186 38.72 8.25 -13.44
C ILE A 186 39.46 8.11 -14.78
N HIS A 187 38.82 7.56 -15.81
CA HIS A 187 39.40 7.40 -17.14
C HIS A 187 39.78 8.75 -17.78
N VAL A 188 38.92 9.77 -17.63
CA VAL A 188 39.21 11.14 -18.10
C VAL A 188 40.39 11.75 -17.33
N ALA A 189 40.55 11.43 -16.04
CA ALA A 189 41.65 11.90 -15.21
C ALA A 189 42.99 11.19 -15.46
N GLN A 190 42.98 9.92 -15.93
CA GLN A 190 44.16 9.06 -16.10
C GLN A 190 44.62 8.87 -17.56
N LYS A 191 44.49 9.90 -18.40
CA LYS A 191 44.78 9.87 -19.87
C LYS A 191 46.25 9.52 -20.28
N GLY A 192 47.06 8.94 -19.41
CA GLY A 192 48.44 8.49 -19.65
C GLY A 192 48.68 6.96 -19.64
N GLU A 193 47.82 6.14 -19.04
CA GLU A 193 47.98 4.67 -18.98
C GLU A 193 46.74 3.95 -19.55
N MET A 194 46.77 3.67 -20.86
CA MET A 194 45.59 3.38 -21.68
C MET A 194 45.11 1.91 -21.66
N GLU A 195 45.88 0.94 -21.16
CA GLU A 195 45.55 -0.49 -21.31
C GLU A 195 44.79 -1.12 -20.13
N GLY A 196 45.15 -0.80 -18.88
CA GLY A 196 44.53 -1.41 -17.69
C GLY A 196 43.09 -0.95 -17.42
N ILE A 197 42.78 0.32 -17.71
CA ILE A 197 41.46 0.94 -17.42
C ILE A 197 40.40 0.41 -18.40
N ASN A 198 40.78 0.14 -19.65
CA ASN A 198 39.87 -0.39 -20.67
C ASN A 198 39.42 -1.83 -20.35
N ALA A 199 40.31 -2.68 -19.83
CA ALA A 199 39.97 -4.04 -19.42
C ALA A 199 39.00 -4.05 -18.23
N LEU A 200 39.22 -3.18 -17.24
CA LEU A 200 38.35 -3.05 -16.07
C LEU A 200 36.94 -2.57 -16.45
N GLN A 201 36.84 -1.61 -17.38
CA GLN A 201 35.56 -1.12 -17.88
C GLN A 201 34.77 -2.18 -18.64
N VAL A 202 35.46 -2.98 -19.48
CA VAL A 202 34.83 -4.09 -20.21
C VAL A 202 34.34 -5.18 -19.24
N ALA A 203 35.15 -5.55 -18.24
CA ALA A 203 34.77 -6.53 -17.22
C ALA A 203 33.57 -6.04 -16.39
N LEU A 204 33.52 -4.75 -16.07
CA LEU A 204 32.42 -4.15 -15.34
C LEU A 204 31.12 -4.10 -16.16
N GLU A 205 31.17 -3.69 -17.44
CA GLU A 205 29.98 -3.68 -18.29
C GLU A 205 29.46 -5.12 -18.54
N ALA A 206 30.35 -6.10 -18.64
CA ALA A 206 29.97 -7.52 -18.67
C ALA A 206 29.31 -7.95 -17.35
N SER A 207 29.88 -7.57 -16.19
CA SER A 207 29.31 -7.86 -14.88
C SER A 207 27.95 -7.18 -14.66
N LYS A 208 27.79 -5.95 -15.14
CA LYS A 208 26.51 -5.21 -15.13
C LYS A 208 25.45 -5.93 -15.94
N LYS A 209 25.80 -6.37 -17.16
CA LYS A 209 24.88 -7.12 -18.01
C LYS A 209 24.50 -8.45 -17.36
N ALA A 210 25.46 -9.15 -16.76
CA ALA A 210 25.22 -10.40 -16.05
C ALA A 210 24.36 -10.20 -14.79
N LEU A 211 24.55 -9.11 -14.04
CA LEU A 211 23.75 -8.80 -12.85
C LEU A 211 22.30 -8.41 -13.21
N MET A 212 22.11 -7.59 -14.24
CA MET A 212 20.76 -7.23 -14.73
C MET A 212 20.05 -8.43 -15.35
N GLN A 213 20.77 -9.32 -16.04
CA GLN A 213 20.19 -10.55 -16.59
C GLN A 213 19.90 -11.58 -15.49
N GLY A 214 20.83 -11.79 -14.56
CA GLY A 214 20.66 -12.74 -13.46
C GLY A 214 19.57 -12.31 -12.48
N SER A 215 19.40 -11.01 -12.25
CA SER A 215 18.23 -10.52 -11.51
C SER A 215 16.93 -10.74 -12.27
N LEU A 216 16.94 -10.76 -13.60
CA LEU A 216 15.75 -11.14 -14.38
C LEU A 216 15.47 -12.65 -14.32
N ASP A 217 16.50 -13.49 -14.24
CA ASP A 217 16.40 -14.96 -14.30
C ASP A 217 16.13 -15.62 -12.93
N VAL A 218 16.49 -14.97 -11.81
CA VAL A 218 16.26 -15.44 -10.43
C VAL A 218 14.92 -14.94 -9.85
N LEU A 219 14.33 -13.90 -10.45
CA LEU A 219 13.03 -13.29 -10.10
C LEU A 219 11.93 -13.69 -11.09
#